data_AF-A0A846T653-F1
#
_entry.id   AF-A0A846T653-F1
#
_cell.length_a   1.000
_cell.length_b   1.000
_cell.length_c   1.000
_cell.angle_alpha   90.00
_cell.angle_beta   90.00
_cell.angle_gamma   90.00
#
_symmetry.space_group_name_H-M   'P 1'
#
loop_
_entity.id
_entity.type
_entity.pdbx_description
1 polymer ?
#
loop_
_entity_poly.entity_id
_entity_poly.type
_entity_poly.pdbx_seq_one_letter_code
_entity_poly.pdbx_strand_id
1 'polypeptide(L)'
;MRGEEGRAVVHGDTAIGERPRVSGAGSFVYLVVGVGLGTVLLLLLARFRKVRLWKAWFWFAVVLTIAAALGVVMRVWLAWGVALVLASWKVFRPGPVVHNVAEILMYAGLAVLLVPIFDVFWMSVLLVVIAIYDAFAVWKSGHMVSLAKFQTASGLFAGLALPSKGRVSSPVRRGRVRASASASVPGQGRSAASHAIWACG
;
A
#
# COMPACT_ATOMS: atom_id res chain seq x y z
N MET A 1 36.86 -24.51 -26.10
CA MET A 1 35.53 -23.88 -25.99
C MET A 1 34.64 -24.85 -25.21
N ARG A 2 34.54 -24.68 -23.89
CA ARG A 2 33.72 -25.52 -23.02
C ARG A 2 32.28 -24.98 -23.09
N GLY A 3 31.35 -25.84 -23.48
CA GLY A 3 29.93 -25.53 -23.48
C GLY A 3 29.46 -25.29 -22.05
N GLU A 4 29.02 -24.07 -21.78
CA GLU A 4 28.17 -23.80 -20.62
C GLU A 4 26.78 -24.30 -20.98
N GLU A 5 26.54 -25.59 -20.74
CA GLU A 5 25.18 -26.11 -20.59
C GLU A 5 24.56 -25.38 -19.40
N GLY A 6 23.84 -24.30 -19.70
CA GLY A 6 23.03 -23.57 -18.75
C GLY A 6 22.14 -24.57 -18.03
N ARG A 7 22.37 -24.74 -16.73
CA ARG A 7 21.46 -25.45 -15.83
C ARG A 7 20.10 -24.79 -15.95
N ALA A 8 19.26 -25.32 -16.83
CA ALA A 8 17.85 -25.00 -16.87
C ALA A 8 17.31 -25.44 -15.51
N VAL A 9 16.96 -24.48 -14.66
CA VAL A 9 16.31 -24.77 -13.39
C VAL A 9 14.94 -25.32 -13.76
N VAL A 10 14.81 -26.64 -13.74
CA VAL A 10 13.54 -27.33 -13.99
C VAL A 10 12.66 -27.06 -12.79
N HIS A 11 11.78 -26.08 -12.94
CA HIS A 11 10.78 -25.78 -11.93
C HIS A 11 9.60 -26.72 -12.10
N GLY A 12 9.13 -27.32 -11.01
CA GLY A 12 7.86 -28.04 -11.00
C GLY A 12 6.68 -27.13 -11.36
N ASP A 13 5.62 -27.75 -11.85
CA ASP A 13 4.37 -27.07 -12.18
C ASP A 13 3.87 -26.27 -10.98
N THR A 14 3.35 -25.06 -11.23
CA THR A 14 2.72 -24.26 -10.18
C THR A 14 1.34 -24.82 -9.88
N ALA A 15 0.82 -24.54 -8.69
CA ALA A 15 -0.52 -24.96 -8.27
C ALA A 15 -1.68 -24.45 -9.17
N ILE A 16 -1.38 -23.62 -10.17
CA ILE A 16 -2.32 -22.96 -11.08
C ILE A 16 -2.23 -23.53 -12.52
N GLY A 17 -1.26 -24.40 -12.82
CA GLY A 17 -1.11 -25.07 -14.13
C GLY A 17 0.19 -24.74 -14.86
N GLU A 18 0.26 -25.10 -16.15
CA GLU A 18 1.42 -24.83 -16.99
C GLU A 18 1.63 -23.33 -17.21
N ARG A 19 2.91 -22.92 -17.20
CA ARG A 19 3.28 -21.51 -17.31
C ARG A 19 3.22 -21.06 -18.77
N PRO A 20 2.46 -20.01 -19.11
CA PRO A 20 2.44 -19.50 -20.47
C PRO A 20 3.83 -18.98 -20.86
N ARG A 21 4.38 -19.51 -21.96
CA ARG A 21 5.66 -19.08 -22.52
C ARG A 21 5.45 -17.86 -23.42
N VAL A 22 5.18 -16.72 -22.80
CA VAL A 22 5.21 -15.42 -23.49
C VAL A 22 6.62 -14.84 -23.37
N SER A 23 7.23 -14.48 -24.50
CA SER A 23 8.56 -13.87 -24.53
C SER A 23 8.53 -12.53 -25.26
N GLY A 24 9.46 -11.64 -24.89
CA GLY A 24 9.63 -10.36 -25.57
C GLY A 24 8.59 -9.29 -25.19
N ALA A 25 8.26 -8.45 -26.17
CA ALA A 25 7.35 -7.31 -25.99
C ALA A 25 5.92 -7.74 -25.62
N GLY A 26 5.51 -8.98 -25.95
CA GLY A 26 4.19 -9.50 -25.60
C GLY A 26 3.95 -9.48 -24.08
N SER A 27 4.89 -10.00 -23.30
CA SER A 27 4.81 -10.04 -21.83
C SER A 27 4.71 -8.63 -21.23
N PHE A 28 5.45 -7.67 -21.80
CA PHE A 28 5.40 -6.28 -21.39
C PHE A 28 4.03 -5.65 -21.63
N VAL A 29 3.47 -5.81 -22.82
CA VAL A 29 2.14 -5.27 -23.17
C VAL A 29 1.05 -5.89 -22.30
N TYR A 30 1.05 -7.21 -22.14
CA TYR A 30 0.09 -7.89 -21.26
C TYR A 30 0.11 -7.32 -19.84
N LEU A 31 1.29 -7.04 -19.31
CA LEU A 31 1.40 -6.53 -17.95
C LEU A 31 1.03 -5.06 -17.82
N VAL A 32 1.47 -4.20 -18.73
CA VAL A 32 1.08 -2.78 -18.71
C VAL A 32 -0.43 -2.65 -18.83
N VAL A 33 -1.05 -3.42 -19.73
CA VAL A 33 -2.51 -3.46 -19.87
C VAL A 33 -3.16 -4.04 -18.61
N GLY A 34 -2.65 -5.13 -18.05
CA GLY A 34 -3.18 -5.76 -16.85
C GLY A 34 -3.12 -4.84 -15.61
N VAL A 35 -1.98 -4.20 -15.36
CA VAL A 35 -1.78 -3.24 -14.26
C VAL A 35 -2.62 -1.99 -14.48
N GLY A 36 -2.70 -1.49 -15.72
CA GLY A 36 -3.55 -0.37 -16.10
C GLY A 36 -5.03 -0.66 -15.82
N LEU A 37 -5.54 -1.79 -16.31
CA LEU A 37 -6.91 -2.24 -16.07
C LEU A 37 -7.19 -2.46 -14.59
N GLY A 38 -6.29 -3.12 -13.87
CA GLY A 38 -6.40 -3.33 -12.42
C GLY A 38 -6.47 -2.01 -11.65
N THR A 39 -5.66 -1.03 -12.04
CA THR A 39 -5.68 0.32 -11.45
C THR A 39 -7.01 1.01 -11.75
N VAL A 40 -7.44 1.07 -13.01
CA VAL A 40 -8.73 1.68 -13.39
C VAL A 40 -9.90 1.04 -12.65
N LEU A 41 -9.92 -0.29 -12.55
CA LEU A 41 -10.93 -1.03 -11.80
C LEU A 41 -10.91 -0.64 -10.31
N LEU A 42 -9.73 -0.51 -9.71
CA LEU A 42 -9.55 -0.09 -8.32
C LEU A 42 -10.11 1.33 -8.08
N LEU A 43 -9.91 2.25 -9.03
CA LEU A 43 -10.45 3.61 -8.97
C LEU A 43 -11.95 3.66 -9.12
N LEU A 44 -12.47 2.86 -10.03
CA LEU A 44 -13.90 2.72 -10.22
C LEU A 44 -14.55 2.19 -8.93
N LEU A 45 -13.95 1.19 -8.28
CA LEU A 45 -14.43 0.66 -7.01
C LEU A 45 -14.33 1.68 -5.86
N ALA A 46 -13.24 2.44 -5.79
CA ALA A 46 -13.06 3.51 -4.82
C ALA A 46 -14.15 4.59 -4.97
N ARG A 47 -14.57 4.89 -6.21
CA ARG A 47 -15.65 5.84 -6.50
C ARG A 47 -17.01 5.39 -5.93
N PHE A 48 -17.30 4.09 -5.93
CA PHE A 48 -18.56 3.54 -5.42
C PHE A 48 -18.62 3.42 -3.90
N ARG A 49 -17.50 3.64 -3.18
CA ARG A 49 -17.38 3.54 -1.70
C ARG A 49 -17.95 2.24 -1.08
N LYS A 50 -18.10 1.16 -1.84
CA LYS A 50 -18.61 -0.12 -1.33
C LYS A 50 -17.50 -0.86 -0.57
N VAL A 51 -17.25 -0.44 0.67
CA VAL A 51 -16.17 -0.97 1.54
C VAL A 51 -16.28 -2.49 1.73
N ARG A 52 -17.48 -3.06 1.77
CA ARG A 52 -17.67 -4.52 1.89
C ARG A 52 -17.19 -5.28 0.66
N LEU A 53 -17.53 -4.81 -0.54
CA LEU A 53 -17.09 -5.42 -1.79
C LEU A 53 -15.57 -5.31 -1.94
N TRP A 54 -15.01 -4.15 -1.59
CA TRP A 54 -13.57 -3.94 -1.55
C TRP A 54 -12.86 -4.89 -0.57
N LYS A 55 -13.38 -5.05 0.66
CA LYS A 55 -12.84 -5.99 1.65
C LYS A 55 -12.88 -7.45 1.17
N ALA A 56 -13.98 -7.86 0.54
CA ALA A 56 -14.13 -9.23 0.02
C ALA A 56 -13.17 -9.50 -1.15
N TRP A 57 -13.07 -8.56 -2.10
CA TRP A 57 -12.14 -8.64 -3.22
C TRP A 57 -10.68 -8.67 -2.75
N PHE A 58 -10.33 -7.77 -1.82
CA PHE A 58 -8.99 -7.72 -1.24
C PHE A 58 -8.66 -9.01 -0.49
N TRP A 59 -9.59 -9.54 0.32
CA TRP A 59 -9.42 -10.82 1.00
C TRP A 59 -9.14 -11.95 0.01
N PHE A 60 -9.88 -12.02 -1.10
CA PHE A 60 -9.67 -13.03 -2.13
C PHE A 60 -8.27 -12.92 -2.75
N ALA A 61 -7.83 -11.72 -3.11
CA ALA A 61 -6.48 -11.48 -3.62
C ALA A 61 -5.38 -11.89 -2.62
N VAL A 62 -5.58 -11.62 -1.32
CA VAL A 62 -4.66 -12.02 -0.25
C VAL A 62 -4.60 -13.55 -0.11
N VAL A 63 -5.74 -14.25 -0.16
CA VAL A 63 -5.78 -15.72 -0.10
C VAL A 63 -4.98 -16.31 -1.26
N LEU A 64 -5.23 -15.85 -2.50
CA LEU A 64 -4.55 -16.37 -3.69
C LEU A 64 -3.04 -16.18 -3.64
N THR A 65 -2.59 -14.99 -3.24
CA THR A 65 -1.15 -14.68 -3.18
C THR A 65 -0.44 -15.44 -2.07
N ILE A 66 -1.03 -15.53 -0.87
CA ILE A 66 -0.45 -16.34 0.22
C ILE A 66 -0.46 -17.83 -0.13
N ALA A 67 -1.53 -18.34 -0.75
CA ALA A 67 -1.60 -19.74 -1.19
C ALA A 67 -0.53 -20.05 -2.25
N ALA A 68 -0.30 -19.14 -3.20
CA ALA A 68 0.76 -19.28 -4.20
C ALA A 68 2.15 -19.30 -3.57
N ALA A 69 2.41 -18.44 -2.57
CA ALA A 69 3.68 -18.42 -1.84
C ALA A 69 3.91 -19.72 -1.04
N LEU A 70 2.92 -20.13 -0.25
CA LEU A 70 3.02 -21.32 0.59
C LEU A 70 3.05 -22.61 -0.23
N GLY A 71 2.38 -22.64 -1.38
CA GLY A 71 2.36 -23.80 -2.27
C GLY A 71 3.74 -24.22 -2.80
N VAL A 72 4.74 -23.33 -2.74
CA VAL A 72 6.14 -23.67 -3.06
C VAL A 72 6.82 -24.46 -1.94
N VAL A 73 6.38 -24.28 -0.68
CA VAL A 73 7.05 -24.85 0.51
C VAL A 73 6.29 -26.04 1.09
N MET A 74 4.96 -26.10 0.91
CA MET A 74 4.11 -27.14 1.49
C MET A 74 3.09 -27.69 0.49
N ARG A 75 2.46 -28.82 0.83
CA ARG A 75 1.42 -29.45 -0.01
C ARG A 75 0.26 -28.49 -0.26
N VAL A 76 -0.25 -28.48 -1.49
CA VAL A 76 -1.29 -27.54 -1.98
C VAL A 76 -2.49 -27.41 -1.04
N TRP A 77 -3.04 -28.52 -0.54
CA TRP A 77 -4.21 -28.52 0.34
C TRP A 77 -3.93 -27.82 1.69
N LEU A 78 -2.73 -28.00 2.24
CA LEU A 78 -2.30 -27.31 3.46
C LEU A 78 -2.04 -25.83 3.19
N ALA A 79 -1.45 -25.49 2.03
CA ALA A 79 -1.21 -24.12 1.62
C ALA A 79 -2.51 -23.31 1.57
N TRP A 80 -3.56 -23.84 0.95
CA TRP A 80 -4.89 -23.22 0.91
C TRP A 80 -5.49 -23.07 2.31
N GLY A 81 -5.39 -24.09 3.17
CA GLY A 81 -5.89 -24.03 4.54
C GLY A 81 -5.22 -22.92 5.36
N VAL A 82 -3.88 -22.86 5.34
CA VAL A 82 -3.10 -21.84 6.05
C VAL A 82 -3.35 -20.45 5.46
N ALA A 83 -3.42 -20.33 4.12
CA ALA A 83 -3.69 -19.06 3.45
C ALA A 83 -5.07 -18.49 3.82
N LEU A 84 -6.11 -19.33 3.86
CA LEU A 84 -7.46 -18.91 4.28
C LEU A 84 -7.47 -18.41 5.72
N VAL A 85 -6.80 -19.11 6.64
CA VAL A 85 -6.72 -18.70 8.05
C VAL A 85 -5.96 -17.38 8.19
N LEU A 86 -4.76 -17.27 7.60
CA LEU A 86 -3.94 -16.05 7.68
C LEU A 86 -4.60 -14.85 7.01
N ALA A 87 -5.19 -15.02 5.83
CA ALA A 87 -5.87 -13.94 5.12
C ALA A 87 -7.11 -13.46 5.88
N SER A 88 -7.90 -14.38 6.45
CA SER A 88 -9.04 -14.04 7.28
C SER A 88 -8.60 -13.31 8.54
N TRP A 89 -7.54 -13.78 9.20
CA TRP A 89 -6.98 -13.09 10.36
C TRP A 89 -6.52 -11.67 10.00
N LYS A 90 -5.74 -11.51 8.91
CA LYS A 90 -5.29 -10.20 8.42
C LYS A 90 -6.44 -9.22 8.20
N VAL A 91 -7.50 -9.65 7.50
CA VAL A 91 -8.57 -8.75 7.05
C VAL A 91 -9.57 -8.41 8.17
N PHE A 92 -9.90 -9.38 9.03
CA PHE A 92 -10.88 -9.17 10.10
C PHE A 92 -10.28 -8.65 11.40
N ARG A 93 -9.02 -8.99 11.72
CA ARG A 93 -8.30 -8.56 12.92
C ARG A 93 -6.85 -8.20 12.61
N PRO A 94 -6.60 -7.03 11.99
CA PRO A 94 -5.26 -6.60 11.65
C PRO A 94 -4.45 -6.33 12.93
N GLY A 95 -3.47 -7.19 13.21
CA GLY A 95 -2.41 -6.95 14.19
C GLY A 95 -1.08 -6.66 13.47
N PRO A 96 -0.17 -5.86 14.04
CA PRO A 96 1.06 -5.45 13.35
C PRO A 96 1.94 -6.64 12.93
N VAL A 97 2.02 -7.69 13.75
CA VAL A 97 2.77 -8.92 13.44
C VAL A 97 2.12 -9.69 12.30
N VAL A 98 0.82 -9.99 12.40
CA VAL A 98 0.07 -10.74 11.38
C VAL A 98 0.09 -9.99 10.05
N HIS A 99 -0.04 -8.67 10.10
CA HIS A 99 0.02 -7.80 8.93
C HIS A 99 1.37 -7.91 8.22
N ASN A 100 2.49 -7.69 8.93
CA ASN A 100 3.82 -7.73 8.33
C ASN A 100 4.18 -9.12 7.78
N VAL A 101 3.82 -10.20 8.49
CA VAL A 101 4.04 -11.57 8.02
C VAL A 101 3.23 -11.84 6.74
N ALA A 102 1.95 -11.45 6.73
CA ALA A 102 1.11 -11.64 5.55
C ALA A 102 1.56 -10.78 4.36
N GLU A 103 2.07 -9.56 4.60
CA GLU A 103 2.67 -8.72 3.55
C GLU A 103 3.90 -9.37 2.92
N ILE A 104 4.83 -9.90 3.72
CA ILE A 104 6.01 -10.61 3.21
C ILE A 104 5.59 -11.81 2.35
N LEU A 105 4.62 -12.61 2.83
CA LEU A 105 4.08 -13.75 2.09
C LEU A 105 3.39 -13.33 0.78
N MET A 106 2.64 -12.22 0.80
CA MET A 106 2.02 -11.67 -0.41
C MET A 106 3.05 -11.25 -1.45
N TYR A 107 4.12 -10.56 -1.06
CA TYR A 107 5.20 -10.16 -1.99
C TYR A 107 5.93 -11.39 -2.55
N ALA A 108 6.19 -12.40 -1.72
CA ALA A 108 6.74 -13.67 -2.19
C ALA A 108 5.81 -14.38 -3.19
N GLY A 109 4.51 -14.43 -2.90
CA GLY A 109 3.52 -15.03 -3.78
C GLY A 109 3.38 -14.31 -5.11
N LEU A 110 3.38 -12.98 -5.08
CA LEU A 110 3.38 -12.16 -6.28
C LEU A 110 4.64 -12.41 -7.12
N ALA A 111 5.81 -12.53 -6.49
CA ALA A 111 7.05 -12.87 -7.19
C ALA A 111 6.97 -14.26 -7.84
N VAL A 112 6.45 -15.28 -7.15
CA VAL A 112 6.26 -16.63 -7.71
C VAL A 112 5.36 -16.60 -8.95
N LEU A 113 4.32 -15.75 -8.96
CA LEU A 113 3.41 -15.60 -10.10
C LEU A 113 4.02 -14.79 -11.25
N LEU A 114 4.77 -13.74 -10.95
CA LEU A 114 5.25 -12.78 -11.95
C LEU A 114 6.62 -13.17 -12.56
N VAL A 115 7.53 -13.74 -11.79
CA VAL A 115 8.90 -14.08 -12.24
C VAL A 115 8.90 -14.90 -13.53
N PRO A 116 8.06 -15.93 -13.71
CA PRO A 116 8.11 -16.75 -14.93
C PRO A 116 7.62 -16.03 -16.20
N ILE A 117 6.91 -14.91 -16.05
CA ILE A 117 6.36 -14.12 -17.16
C ILE A 117 7.41 -13.13 -17.70
N PHE A 118 8.45 -12.85 -16.90
CA PHE A 118 9.41 -11.80 -17.19
C PHE A 118 10.76 -12.32 -17.67
N ASP A 119 11.28 -11.63 -18.68
CA ASP A 119 12.69 -11.61 -19.00
C ASP A 119 13.39 -10.49 -18.22
N VAL A 120 14.66 -10.68 -17.85
CA VAL A 120 15.45 -9.71 -17.06
C VAL A 120 15.52 -8.34 -17.74
N PHE A 121 15.64 -8.32 -19.07
CA PHE A 121 15.69 -7.08 -19.83
C PHE A 121 14.37 -6.31 -19.72
N TRP A 122 13.25 -7.00 -19.97
CA TRP A 122 11.91 -6.40 -19.92
C TRP A 122 11.50 -6.00 -18.49
N MET A 123 11.93 -6.76 -17.48
CA MET A 123 11.73 -6.38 -16.07
C MET A 123 12.45 -5.06 -15.74
N SER A 124 13.67 -4.87 -16.24
CA SER A 124 14.43 -3.64 -16.03
C SER A 124 13.77 -2.43 -16.69
N VAL A 125 13.32 -2.58 -17.94
CA VAL A 125 12.58 -1.54 -18.67
C VAL A 125 11.28 -1.20 -17.93
N LEU A 126 10.53 -2.21 -17.49
CA LEU A 126 9.30 -2.03 -16.73
C LEU A 126 9.53 -1.25 -15.44
N LEU A 127 10.59 -1.54 -14.69
CA LEU A 127 10.93 -0.82 -13.45
C LEU A 127 11.20 0.67 -13.72
N VAL A 128 11.90 1.00 -14.81
CA VAL A 128 12.12 2.39 -15.23
C VAL A 128 10.79 3.07 -15.57
N VAL A 129 9.92 2.40 -16.34
CA VAL A 129 8.61 2.95 -16.72
C VAL A 129 7.72 3.19 -15.50
N ILE A 130 7.65 2.24 -14.56
CA ILE A 130 6.86 2.38 -13.34
C ILE A 130 7.42 3.51 -12.46
N ALA A 131 8.74 3.64 -12.34
CA ALA A 131 9.36 4.73 -11.56
C ALA A 131 9.03 6.12 -12.14
N ILE A 132 9.08 6.27 -13.47
CA ILE A 132 8.69 7.51 -14.15
C ILE A 132 7.20 7.80 -13.93
N TYR A 133 6.34 6.77 -14.08
CA TYR A 133 4.91 6.91 -13.84
C TYR A 133 4.60 7.33 -12.40
N ASP A 134 5.26 6.73 -11.41
CA ASP A 134 5.07 7.04 -9.99
C ASP A 134 5.42 8.50 -9.69
N ALA A 135 6.58 8.98 -10.16
CA ALA A 135 6.99 10.38 -10.02
C ALA A 135 5.97 11.34 -10.66
N PHE A 136 5.50 11.03 -11.86
CA PHE A 136 4.51 11.83 -12.57
C PHE A 136 3.15 11.83 -11.86
N ALA A 137 2.68 10.67 -11.42
CA ALA A 137 1.40 10.50 -10.75
C ALA A 137 1.36 11.27 -9.42
N VAL A 138 2.45 11.26 -8.65
CA VAL A 138 2.55 12.00 -7.39
C VAL A 138 2.55 13.51 -7.63
N TRP A 139 3.37 14.02 -8.56
CA TRP A 139 3.53 15.46 -8.74
C TRP A 139 2.38 16.13 -9.48
N LYS A 140 1.82 15.47 -10.50
CA LYS A 140 0.81 16.11 -11.35
C LYS A 140 -0.62 15.81 -10.93
N SER A 141 -0.91 14.56 -10.57
CA SER A 141 -2.29 14.10 -10.35
C SER A 141 -2.68 13.96 -8.89
N GLY A 142 -1.70 13.78 -7.98
CA GLY A 142 -1.96 13.48 -6.56
C GLY A 142 -2.76 12.19 -6.32
N HIS A 143 -2.93 11.38 -7.36
CA HIS A 143 -3.88 10.28 -7.38
C HIS A 143 -3.46 9.12 -6.46
N MET A 144 -2.16 8.84 -6.40
CA MET A 144 -1.59 7.87 -5.47
C MET A 144 -1.84 8.26 -4.00
N VAL A 145 -1.84 9.56 -3.70
CA VAL A 145 -2.11 10.07 -2.33
C VAL A 145 -3.58 9.87 -1.96
N SER A 146 -4.50 10.04 -2.91
CA SER A 146 -5.93 9.73 -2.70
C SER A 146 -6.15 8.25 -2.41
N LEU A 147 -5.45 7.36 -3.11
CA LEU A 147 -5.54 5.93 -2.88
C LEU A 147 -5.02 5.52 -1.51
N ALA A 148 -3.85 6.04 -1.11
CA ALA A 148 -3.29 5.79 0.21
C ALA A 148 -4.27 6.21 1.31
N LYS A 149 -4.88 7.40 1.21
CA LYS A 149 -5.89 7.88 2.17
C LYS A 149 -7.11 6.95 2.24
N PHE A 150 -7.60 6.45 1.10
CA PHE A 150 -8.72 5.50 1.06
C PHE A 150 -8.37 4.16 1.70
N GLN A 151 -7.18 3.62 1.40
CA GLN A 151 -6.70 2.36 1.96
C GLN A 151 -6.54 2.46 3.48
N THR A 152 -5.92 3.53 3.98
CA THR A 152 -5.79 3.79 5.43
C THR A 152 -7.15 3.95 6.10
N ALA A 153 -8.09 4.69 5.50
CA ALA A 153 -9.45 4.85 6.04
C ALA A 153 -10.22 3.51 6.09
N SER A 154 -9.92 2.58 5.18
CA SER A 154 -10.52 1.24 5.16
C SER A 154 -9.87 0.23 6.11
N GLY A 155 -8.73 0.59 6.72
CA GLY A 155 -7.93 -0.31 7.56
C GLY A 155 -7.21 -1.41 6.78
N LEU A 156 -7.04 -1.24 5.47
CA LEU A 156 -6.42 -2.21 4.55
C LEU A 156 -5.15 -1.66 3.91
N PHE A 157 -4.41 -0.81 4.62
CA PHE A 157 -3.19 -0.22 4.08
C PHE A 157 -2.18 -1.32 3.73
N ALA A 158 -1.85 -1.42 2.44
CA ALA A 158 -0.85 -2.34 1.92
C ALA A 158 0.53 -1.69 2.10
N GLY A 159 1.26 -2.13 3.12
CA GLY A 159 2.54 -1.56 3.50
C GLY A 159 2.97 -2.02 4.88
N LEU A 160 4.23 -1.83 5.25
CA LEU A 160 4.73 -2.24 6.56
C LEU A 160 4.05 -1.45 7.68
N ALA A 161 3.41 -2.16 8.61
CA ALA A 161 2.83 -1.56 9.80
C ALA A 161 3.91 -1.41 10.87
N LEU A 162 4.33 -0.16 11.11
CA LEU A 162 5.21 0.16 12.23
C LEU A 162 4.37 0.33 13.50
N PRO A 163 4.64 -0.42 14.58
CA PRO A 163 3.97 -0.21 15.85
C PRO A 163 4.42 1.13 16.44
N SER A 164 3.57 2.15 16.37
CA SER A 164 3.82 3.43 17.04
C SER A 164 3.70 3.25 18.56
N LYS A 165 4.83 3.15 19.26
CA LYS A 165 4.90 3.15 20.73
C LYS A 165 4.76 4.54 21.36
N GLY A 166 4.59 5.60 20.57
CA GLY A 166 4.33 6.94 21.06
C GLY A 166 2.84 7.27 20.99
N ARG A 167 2.29 7.89 22.04
CA ARG A 167 0.99 8.58 21.96
C ARG A 167 0.99 9.41 20.69
N VAL A 168 0.14 9.06 19.73
CA VAL A 168 -0.24 9.98 18.67
C VAL A 168 -0.85 11.17 19.40
N SER A 169 -0.08 12.25 19.53
CA SER A 169 -0.61 13.51 20.01
C SER A 169 -1.76 13.85 19.07
N SER A 170 -2.97 13.83 19.63
CA SER A 170 -4.19 14.21 18.94
C SER A 170 -3.92 15.45 18.09
N PRO A 171 -4.49 15.55 16.88
CA PRO A 171 -4.29 16.70 16.02
C PRO A 171 -4.58 17.93 16.86
N VAL A 172 -3.57 18.81 16.96
CA VAL A 172 -3.65 20.09 17.65
C VAL A 172 -5.01 20.68 17.31
N ARG A 173 -5.88 20.69 18.31
CA ARG A 173 -7.23 21.25 18.23
C ARG A 173 -6.99 22.74 18.06
N ARG A 174 -6.81 23.17 16.80
CA ARG A 174 -6.53 24.54 16.39
C ARG A 174 -7.50 25.40 17.17
N GLY A 175 -6.91 26.18 18.08
CA GLY A 175 -7.66 26.97 19.03
C GLY A 175 -8.76 27.69 18.29
N ARG A 176 -10.00 27.45 18.72
CA ARG A 176 -11.08 28.41 18.54
C ARG A 176 -10.58 29.67 19.24
N VAL A 177 -9.89 30.52 18.48
CA VAL A 177 -9.60 31.90 18.87
C VAL A 177 -10.97 32.47 19.18
N ARG A 178 -11.22 32.64 20.47
CA ARG A 178 -12.38 33.34 21.02
C ARG A 178 -12.32 34.74 20.44
N ALA A 179 -13.07 34.97 19.37
CA ALA A 179 -13.45 36.32 19.00
C ALA A 179 -14.38 36.84 20.10
N SER A 180 -13.81 37.73 20.90
CA SER A 180 -14.38 39.01 21.37
C SER A 180 -15.87 39.08 21.74
N ALA A 181 -16.12 39.43 23.01
CA ALA A 181 -16.85 40.64 23.44
C ALA A 181 -17.23 40.41 24.93
N SER A 182 -16.43 40.89 25.89
CA SER A 182 -16.48 42.26 26.41
C SER A 182 -17.91 42.65 26.82
N ALA A 183 -18.30 42.26 28.03
CA ALA A 183 -19.42 42.83 28.75
C ALA A 183 -18.91 43.34 30.11
N SER A 184 -18.73 44.66 30.16
CA SER A 184 -18.85 45.56 31.31
C SER A 184 -18.28 45.11 32.67
N VAL A 185 -17.10 45.64 33.02
CA VAL A 185 -16.73 45.93 34.41
C VAL A 185 -16.73 47.45 34.58
N PRO A 186 -17.59 48.03 35.42
CA PRO A 186 -17.51 49.44 35.76
C PRO A 186 -16.57 49.62 36.96
N GLY A 187 -15.70 50.63 36.90
CA GLY A 187 -15.14 51.19 38.11
C GLY A 187 -13.67 51.60 38.04
N GLN A 188 -13.47 52.87 38.39
CA GLN A 188 -12.24 53.48 38.92
C GLN A 188 -11.10 53.61 37.90
N GLY A 189 -10.67 54.80 37.49
CA GLY A 189 -10.57 56.04 38.24
C GLY A 189 -9.15 56.19 38.75
N ARG A 190 -8.48 57.25 38.26
CA ARG A 190 -7.14 57.76 38.65
C ARG A 190 -5.97 56.96 38.09
N SER A 191 -4.81 57.53 37.82
CA SER A 191 -4.33 58.91 37.66
C SER A 191 -2.83 58.74 37.42
N ALA A 192 -2.30 59.50 36.47
CA ALA A 192 -0.93 60.01 36.44
C ALA A 192 0.24 59.03 36.21
N ALA A 193 1.11 59.52 35.32
CA ALA A 193 2.57 59.44 35.39
C ALA A 193 3.17 58.05 35.18
N SER A 194 4.33 57.87 34.58
CA SER A 194 5.31 58.76 33.99
C SER A 194 6.30 57.81 33.31
N HIS A 195 6.82 58.23 32.17
CA HIS A 195 8.21 58.03 31.75
C HIS A 195 8.84 56.63 31.75
N ALA A 196 9.42 56.34 30.59
CA ALA A 196 10.81 55.86 30.38
C ALA A 196 10.82 54.61 29.49
N ILE A 197 11.17 54.73 28.20
CA ILE A 197 12.53 54.82 27.63
C ILE A 197 13.19 53.43 27.56
N TRP A 198 13.97 53.23 26.48
CA TRP A 198 14.78 52.06 26.05
C TRP A 198 14.02 51.13 25.09
N ALA A 199 14.13 51.21 23.76
CA ALA A 199 15.24 51.53 22.83
C ALA A 199 16.42 50.55 22.87
N CYS A 200 16.84 50.16 21.65
CA CYS A 200 17.99 49.33 21.23
C CYS A 200 17.77 47.80 21.30
N GLY A 201 18.03 47.03 20.25
CA GLY A 201 18.58 47.30 18.92
C GLY A 201 18.55 46.03 18.07
#